data_AF-A0A356X2U0-F1
#
_entry.id   AF-A0A356X2U0-F1
#
_cell.length_a   1.000
_cell.length_b   1.000
_cell.length_c   1.000
_cell.angle_alpha   90.00
_cell.angle_beta   90.00
_cell.angle_gamma   90.00
#
_symmetry.space_group_name_H-M   'P 1'
#
loop_
_entity.id
_entity.type
_entity.pdbx_description
1 polymer ?
#
loop_
_entity_poly.entity_id
_entity_poly.type
_entity_poly.pdbx_seq_one_letter_code
_entity_poly.pdbx_strand_id
1 'polypeptide(L)'
;MEFPHPFAILLIFIALAAVLTHIIPSGSYDRTLDEETGREVVVSNSYKQVEAEPIGVFDAVIKVPEGIVFGADIVILILIVGGAFVVVDKTGAFNDGLAALIQRFQHTQARVMILVGIVFATAGALNNTYEEIIAMIPFLMVMTDRLGYTKISAIAISAGSATIGAAFSPINPFGVLLAQKISDVAPFSGTFFRIVILLIVLTFWIWWVLRVGKDSEAKPIKPAARSKLPPRSAIILILVLLTFAI
;
A
#
# COMPACT_ATOMS: atom_id res chain seq x y z
N MET A 1 24.97 8.46 10.70
CA MET A 1 24.37 9.40 9.74
C MET A 1 22.87 9.23 9.89
N GLU A 2 22.18 10.23 10.44
CA GLU A 2 20.72 10.21 10.49
C GLU A 2 20.19 10.51 9.10
N PHE A 3 19.19 9.75 8.66
CA PHE A 3 18.57 9.98 7.36
C PHE A 3 17.81 11.32 7.41
N PRO A 4 17.93 12.21 6.41
CA PRO A 4 17.24 13.49 6.43
C PRO A 4 15.73 13.29 6.47
N HIS A 5 15.04 14.21 7.14
CA HIS A 5 13.59 14.17 7.29
C HIS A 5 12.91 14.10 5.90
N PRO A 6 11.87 13.26 5.69
CA PRO A 6 11.18 13.15 4.39
C PRO A 6 10.75 14.49 3.79
N PHE A 7 10.19 15.40 4.60
CA PHE A 7 9.89 16.77 4.15
C PHE A 7 11.12 17.53 3.61
N ALA A 8 12.29 17.39 4.23
CA ALA A 8 13.51 18.04 3.74
C ALA A 8 13.91 17.47 2.37
N ILE A 9 13.81 16.15 2.19
CA ILE A 9 14.09 15.49 0.90
C ILE A 9 13.15 16.01 -0.19
N LEU A 10 11.84 16.08 0.09
CA LEU A 10 10.85 16.59 -0.87
C LEU A 10 11.11 18.05 -1.24
N LEU A 11 11.41 18.91 -0.26
CA LEU A 11 11.74 20.32 -0.51
C LEU A 11 13.01 20.47 -1.35
N ILE A 12 14.03 19.64 -1.11
CA ILE A 12 15.24 19.62 -1.93
C ILE A 12 14.92 19.23 -3.38
N PHE A 13 14.07 18.22 -3.60
CA PHE A 13 13.66 17.84 -4.95
C PHE A 13 12.87 18.94 -5.66
N ILE A 14 11.98 19.65 -4.96
CA ILE A 14 11.24 20.78 -5.53
C ILE A 14 12.21 21.91 -5.89
N ALA A 15 13.15 22.24 -5.01
CA ALA A 15 14.17 23.26 -5.29
C ALA A 15 15.06 22.87 -6.48
N LEU A 16 15.49 21.60 -6.54
CA LEU A 16 16.26 21.06 -7.65
C LEU A 16 15.48 21.12 -8.96
N ALA A 17 14.22 20.69 -8.96
CA ALA A 17 13.35 20.76 -10.13
C ALA A 17 13.17 22.20 -10.62
N ALA A 18 12.95 23.15 -9.71
CA ALA A 18 12.86 24.57 -10.04
C ALA A 18 14.14 25.10 -10.70
N VAL A 19 15.32 24.79 -10.14
CA VAL A 19 16.62 25.17 -10.74
C VAL A 19 16.78 24.54 -12.13
N LEU A 20 16.39 23.27 -12.30
CA LEU A 20 16.48 22.58 -13.58
C LEU A 20 15.61 23.22 -14.66
N THR A 21 14.50 23.89 -14.33
CA THR A 21 13.69 24.63 -15.31
C THR A 21 14.44 25.78 -15.99
N HIS A 22 15.50 26.32 -15.35
CA HIS A 22 16.33 27.36 -15.94
C HIS A 22 17.44 26.81 -16.85
N ILE A 23 17.82 25.54 -16.65
CA ILE A 23 18.97 24.92 -17.32
C ILE A 23 18.52 24.06 -18.50
N ILE A 24 17.40 23.36 -18.33
CA ILE A 24 16.88 22.41 -19.33
C ILE A 24 15.94 23.16 -20.28
N PRO A 25 16.23 23.18 -21.61
CA PRO A 25 15.34 23.81 -22.58
C PRO A 25 14.02 23.07 -22.69
N SER A 26 12.91 23.81 -22.76
CA SER A 26 11.59 23.24 -23.01
C SER A 26 11.50 22.69 -24.42
N GLY A 27 10.96 21.48 -24.56
CA GLY A 27 10.75 20.83 -25.85
C GLY A 27 9.37 20.21 -25.95
N SER A 28 8.83 20.19 -27.16
CA SER A 28 7.60 19.49 -27.50
C SER A 28 7.83 18.51 -28.65
N TYR A 29 6.96 17.51 -28.73
CA TYR A 29 6.93 16.53 -29.79
C TYR A 29 5.57 16.60 -30.48
N ASP A 30 5.55 16.53 -31.80
CA ASP A 30 4.30 16.39 -32.54
C ASP A 30 3.76 14.97 -32.33
N ARG A 31 2.46 14.87 -32.10
CA ARG A 31 1.75 13.59 -31.92
C ARG A 31 0.76 13.41 -33.06
N THR A 32 0.72 12.21 -33.62
CA THR A 32 -0.25 11.82 -34.65
C THR A 32 -0.99 10.57 -34.19
N LEU A 33 -2.22 10.39 -34.67
CA LEU A 33 -3.00 9.19 -34.40
C LEU A 33 -2.49 8.06 -35.31
N ASP A 34 -2.02 6.98 -34.72
CA ASP A 34 -1.72 5.74 -35.43
C ASP A 34 -3.03 5.00 -35.73
N GLU A 35 -3.35 4.86 -37.02
CA GLU A 35 -4.61 4.26 -37.49
C GLU A 35 -4.70 2.75 -37.21
N GLU A 36 -3.58 2.04 -37.03
CA GLU A 36 -3.59 0.60 -36.72
C GLU A 36 -3.78 0.33 -35.23
N THR A 37 -3.23 1.18 -34.35
CA THR A 37 -3.26 0.97 -32.89
C THR A 37 -4.29 1.85 -32.18
N GLY A 38 -4.77 2.91 -32.83
CA GLY A 38 -5.69 3.91 -32.28
C GLY A 38 -5.02 4.84 -31.25
N ARG A 39 -3.69 4.97 -31.27
CA ARG A 39 -2.91 5.66 -30.23
C ARG A 39 -2.25 6.92 -30.75
N GLU A 40 -2.12 7.93 -29.90
CA GLU A 40 -1.27 9.08 -30.19
C GLU A 40 0.20 8.68 -30.08
N VAL A 41 0.86 8.55 -31.22
CA VAL A 41 2.29 8.25 -31.30
C VAL A 41 3.08 9.51 -31.60
N VAL A 42 4.25 9.63 -30.98
CA VAL A 42 5.20 10.72 -31.24
C VAL A 42 5.81 10.53 -32.62
N VAL A 43 5.72 11.56 -33.46
CA VAL A 43 6.34 11.56 -34.79
C VAL A 43 7.87 11.57 -34.63
N SER A 44 8.55 10.61 -35.24
CA SER A 44 10.02 10.54 -35.20
C SER A 44 10.64 11.82 -35.76
N ASN A 45 11.71 12.32 -35.12
CA ASN A 45 12.37 13.59 -35.43
C ASN A 45 11.46 14.85 -35.36
N SER A 46 10.33 14.81 -34.65
CA SER A 46 9.47 15.99 -34.47
C SER A 46 9.83 16.89 -33.28
N TYR A 47 10.96 16.63 -32.61
CA TYR A 47 11.38 17.44 -31.47
C TYR A 47 11.55 18.90 -31.89
N LYS A 48 10.80 19.78 -31.23
CA LYS A 48 10.89 21.23 -31.42
C LYS A 48 11.12 21.87 -30.06
N GLN A 49 12.09 22.77 -30.02
CA GLN A 49 12.28 23.60 -28.84
C GLN A 49 11.14 24.62 -28.79
N VAL A 50 10.50 24.73 -27.63
CA VAL A 50 9.45 25.71 -27.38
C VAL A 50 10.00 26.81 -26.47
N GLU A 51 9.27 27.92 -26.40
CA GLU A 51 9.63 28.99 -25.48
C GLU A 51 9.67 28.45 -24.05
N ALA A 52 10.80 28.67 -23.38
CA ALA A 52 10.99 28.20 -22.03
C ALA A 52 10.26 29.15 -21.07
N GLU A 53 9.35 28.62 -20.26
CA GLU A 53 8.74 29.32 -19.14
C GLU A 53 9.35 28.79 -17.84
N PRO A 54 10.54 29.27 -17.43
CA PRO A 54 11.16 28.85 -16.18
C PRO A 54 10.31 29.31 -14.99
N ILE A 55 10.22 28.47 -13.97
CA ILE A 55 9.39 28.78 -12.79
C ILE A 55 10.09 29.81 -11.90
N GLY A 56 9.35 30.83 -11.46
CA GLY A 56 9.87 31.80 -10.50
C GLY A 56 10.09 31.17 -9.12
N VAL A 57 10.97 31.77 -8.31
CA VAL A 57 11.23 31.30 -6.93
C VAL A 57 9.94 31.27 -6.10
N PHE A 58 9.09 32.29 -6.26
CA PHE A 58 7.81 32.38 -5.57
C PHE A 58 6.82 31.31 -6.04
N ASP A 59 6.75 31.08 -7.35
CA ASP A 59 5.90 30.04 -7.93
C ASP A 59 6.34 28.64 -7.49
N ALA A 60 7.65 28.39 -7.40
CA ALA A 60 8.20 27.15 -6.87
C ALA A 60 7.79 26.90 -5.41
N VAL A 61 7.70 27.94 -4.58
CA VAL A 61 7.18 27.83 -3.21
C VAL A 61 5.68 27.52 -3.22
N ILE A 62 4.90 28.11 -4.13
CA ILE A 62 3.46 27.83 -4.30
C ILE A 62 3.20 26.39 -4.74
N LYS A 63 4.12 25.75 -5.47
CA LYS A 63 3.99 24.33 -5.84
C LYS A 63 3.89 23.39 -4.63
N VAL A 64 4.42 23.79 -3.47
CA VAL A 64 4.33 22.99 -2.23
C VAL A 64 2.87 22.86 -1.75
N PRO A 65 2.13 23.95 -1.43
CA PRO A 65 0.73 23.83 -1.05
C PRO A 65 -0.16 23.30 -2.19
N GLU A 66 0.13 23.59 -3.47
CA GLU A 66 -0.60 22.97 -4.58
C GLU A 66 -0.47 21.45 -4.58
N GLY A 67 0.74 20.92 -4.33
CA GLY A 67 0.96 19.48 -4.17
C GLY A 67 0.20 18.87 -2.99
N ILE A 68 0.07 19.61 -1.88
CA ILE A 68 -0.74 19.17 -0.72
C ILE A 68 -2.23 19.15 -1.09
N VAL A 69 -2.73 20.18 -1.79
CA VAL A 69 -4.12 20.23 -2.27
C VAL A 69 -4.40 19.09 -3.25
N PHE A 70 -3.44 18.78 -4.12
CA PHE A 70 -3.52 17.67 -5.07
C PHE A 70 -3.67 16.30 -4.38
N GLY A 71 -3.01 16.09 -3.24
CA GLY A 71 -3.11 14.86 -2.45
C GLY A 71 -4.09 14.93 -1.27
N ALA A 72 -4.97 15.94 -1.22
CA ALA A 72 -5.83 16.19 -0.07
C ALA A 72 -6.83 15.05 0.20
N ASP A 73 -7.30 14.40 -0.86
CA ASP A 73 -8.16 13.22 -0.80
C ASP A 73 -7.50 12.07 -0.03
N ILE A 74 -6.23 11.78 -0.29
CA ILE A 74 -5.44 10.76 0.42
C ILE A 74 -5.27 11.13 1.91
N VAL A 75 -4.91 12.38 2.20
CA VAL A 75 -4.73 12.84 3.58
C VAL A 75 -6.02 12.72 4.38
N ILE A 76 -7.15 13.14 3.78
CA ILE A 76 -8.48 13.04 4.41
C ILE A 76 -8.86 11.58 4.63
N LEU A 77 -8.63 10.70 3.64
CA LEU A 77 -8.90 9.27 3.76
C LEU A 77 -8.16 8.67 4.95
N ILE A 78 -6.83 8.88 5.06
CA ILE A 78 -6.01 8.35 6.16
C ILE A 78 -6.53 8.85 7.51
N LEU A 79 -6.92 10.12 7.59
CA LEU A 79 -7.44 10.72 8.83
C LEU A 79 -8.80 10.12 9.23
N ILE A 80 -9.72 9.96 8.29
CA ILE A 80 -11.04 9.37 8.52
C ILE A 80 -10.90 7.90 8.94
N VAL A 81 -10.09 7.14 8.19
CA VAL A 81 -9.85 5.71 8.46
C VAL A 81 -9.19 5.54 9.82
N GLY A 82 -8.13 6.32 10.12
CA GLY A 82 -7.48 6.31 11.43
C GLY A 82 -8.44 6.69 12.58
N GLY A 83 -9.30 7.68 12.38
CA GLY A 83 -10.34 8.06 13.35
C GLY A 83 -11.38 6.96 13.57
N ALA A 84 -11.86 6.34 12.49
CA ALA A 84 -12.79 5.21 12.54
C ALA A 84 -12.18 4.02 13.29
N PHE A 85 -10.89 3.72 13.06
CA PHE A 85 -10.16 2.68 13.81
C PHE A 85 -10.19 2.93 15.31
N VAL A 86 -9.94 4.17 15.77
CA VAL A 86 -9.99 4.52 17.19
C VAL A 86 -11.39 4.36 17.77
N VAL A 87 -12.43 4.72 17.01
CA VAL A 87 -13.82 4.53 17.45
C VAL A 87 -14.13 3.04 17.63
N VAL A 88 -13.78 2.21 16.66
CA VAL A 88 -14.00 0.76 16.72
C VAL A 88 -13.21 0.14 17.87
N ASP A 89 -11.95 0.54 18.08
CA ASP A 89 -11.14 0.05 19.20
C ASP A 89 -11.77 0.38 20.56
N LYS A 90 -12.27 1.61 20.73
CA LYS A 90 -13.01 2.02 21.94
C LYS A 90 -14.29 1.22 22.19
N THR A 91 -14.91 0.62 21.17
CA THR A 91 -16.07 -0.27 21.37
C THR A 91 -15.70 -1.63 21.97
N GLY A 92 -14.41 -1.99 21.97
CA GLY A 92 -13.95 -3.33 22.34
C GLY A 92 -14.17 -4.39 21.28
N ALA A 93 -14.82 -4.07 20.15
CA ALA A 93 -15.11 -5.03 19.08
C ALA A 93 -13.85 -5.69 18.51
N PHE A 94 -12.74 -4.96 18.40
CA PHE A 94 -11.46 -5.54 17.99
C PHE A 94 -10.92 -6.54 19.01
N ASN A 95 -11.00 -6.22 20.30
CA ASN A 95 -10.55 -7.11 21.36
C ASN A 95 -11.37 -8.41 21.39
N ASP A 96 -12.68 -8.30 21.19
CA ASP A 96 -13.59 -9.43 21.06
C ASP A 96 -13.32 -10.27 19.80
N GLY A 97 -13.13 -9.60 18.65
CA GLY A 97 -12.80 -10.22 17.37
C GLY A 97 -11.51 -11.01 17.44
N LEU A 98 -10.48 -10.39 17.99
CA LEU A 98 -9.17 -11.01 18.20
C LEU A 98 -9.24 -12.16 19.20
N ALA A 99 -9.98 -12.00 20.30
CA ALA A 99 -10.20 -13.08 21.26
C ALA A 99 -10.93 -14.27 20.62
N ALA A 100 -11.98 -14.02 19.82
CA ALA A 100 -12.70 -15.07 19.10
C ALA A 100 -11.84 -15.75 18.02
N LEU A 101 -11.01 -14.98 17.31
CA LEU A 101 -10.06 -15.49 16.32
C LEU A 101 -9.02 -16.38 17.00
N ILE A 102 -8.37 -15.90 18.05
CA ILE A 102 -7.39 -16.66 18.82
C ILE A 102 -8.02 -17.91 19.43
N GLN A 103 -9.24 -17.82 19.98
CA GLN A 103 -9.96 -18.98 20.52
C GLN A 103 -10.29 -20.02 19.43
N ARG A 104 -10.69 -19.58 18.23
CA ARG A 104 -10.95 -20.47 17.10
C ARG A 104 -9.68 -21.09 16.54
N PHE A 105 -8.54 -20.42 16.69
CA PHE A 105 -7.25 -20.82 16.14
C PHE A 105 -6.20 -21.10 17.23
N GLN A 106 -6.58 -21.58 18.43
CA GLN A 106 -5.68 -21.76 19.59
C GLN A 106 -4.42 -22.62 19.33
N HIS A 107 -4.45 -23.48 18.30
CA HIS A 107 -3.30 -24.29 17.88
C HIS A 107 -2.71 -23.89 16.52
N THR A 108 -3.09 -22.71 15.99
CA THR A 108 -2.85 -22.32 14.60
C THR A 108 -2.56 -20.84 14.42
N GLN A 109 -1.78 -20.24 15.32
CA GLN A 109 -1.27 -18.86 15.19
C GLN A 109 -0.61 -18.60 13.83
N ALA A 110 0.14 -19.59 13.32
CA ALA A 110 0.73 -19.53 11.98
C ALA A 110 -0.32 -19.41 10.86
N ARG A 111 -1.49 -20.06 10.97
CA ARG A 111 -2.55 -19.95 9.95
C ARG A 111 -3.17 -18.55 9.91
N VAL A 112 -3.28 -17.89 11.06
CA VAL A 112 -3.77 -16.50 11.13
C VAL A 112 -2.79 -15.58 10.41
N MET A 113 -1.49 -15.70 10.68
CA MET A 113 -0.45 -14.93 9.98
C MET A 113 -0.42 -15.21 8.46
N ILE A 114 -0.60 -16.47 8.03
CA ILE A 114 -0.72 -16.83 6.61
C ILE A 114 -1.92 -16.13 5.97
N LEU A 115 -3.08 -16.21 6.61
CA LEU A 115 -4.31 -15.58 6.10
C LEU A 115 -4.12 -14.06 5.97
N VAL A 116 -3.54 -13.42 6.99
CA VAL A 116 -3.23 -11.98 6.97
C VAL A 116 -2.30 -11.65 5.81
N GLY A 117 -1.22 -12.41 5.62
CA GLY A 117 -0.29 -12.20 4.51
C GLY A 117 -0.95 -12.32 3.14
N ILE A 118 -1.83 -13.31 2.94
CA ILE A 118 -2.58 -13.49 1.69
C ILE A 118 -3.56 -12.33 1.47
N VAL A 119 -4.28 -11.89 2.50
CA VAL A 119 -5.23 -10.77 2.41
C VAL A 119 -4.50 -9.49 2.02
N PHE A 120 -3.39 -9.16 2.68
CA PHE A 120 -2.63 -7.95 2.33
C PHE A 120 -1.95 -8.05 0.97
N ALA A 121 -1.44 -9.22 0.57
CA ALA A 121 -0.92 -9.40 -0.78
C ALA A 121 -2.02 -9.23 -1.85
N THR A 122 -3.24 -9.71 -1.57
CA THR A 122 -4.38 -9.53 -2.47
C THR A 122 -4.80 -8.06 -2.54
N ALA A 123 -4.87 -7.38 -1.40
CA ALA A 123 -5.18 -5.94 -1.33
C ALA A 123 -4.13 -5.12 -2.10
N GLY A 124 -2.83 -5.38 -1.90
CA GLY A 124 -1.77 -4.74 -2.67
C GLY A 124 -1.83 -5.06 -4.17
N ALA A 125 -2.18 -6.30 -4.52
CA ALA A 125 -2.34 -6.71 -5.91
C ALA A 125 -3.50 -6.02 -6.65
N LEU A 126 -4.55 -5.64 -5.93
CA LEU A 126 -5.74 -4.99 -6.48
C LEU A 126 -5.66 -3.46 -6.42
N ASN A 127 -5.27 -2.90 -5.27
CA ASN A 127 -5.48 -1.50 -4.97
C ASN A 127 -4.21 -0.71 -4.61
N ASN A 128 -3.02 -1.32 -4.63
CA ASN A 128 -1.80 -0.67 -4.10
C ASN A 128 -2.00 -0.13 -2.67
N THR A 129 -2.71 -0.88 -1.82
CA THR A 129 -3.10 -0.51 -0.45
C THR A 129 -1.87 -0.29 0.43
N TYR A 130 -1.32 0.93 0.48
CA TYR A 130 -0.23 1.30 1.38
C TYR A 130 -0.74 2.20 2.51
N GLU A 131 -1.64 3.11 2.16
CA GLU A 131 -2.20 4.12 3.06
C GLU A 131 -3.07 3.50 4.15
N GLU A 132 -3.90 2.52 3.79
CA GLU A 132 -4.78 1.82 4.72
C GLU A 132 -4.00 0.93 5.68
N ILE A 133 -2.85 0.39 5.26
CA ILE A 133 -1.99 -0.42 6.11
C ILE A 133 -1.48 0.41 7.28
N ILE A 134 -1.03 1.65 7.02
CA ILE A 134 -0.53 2.56 8.06
C ILE A 134 -1.57 2.75 9.15
N ALA A 135 -2.83 2.97 8.77
CA ALA A 135 -3.93 3.11 9.71
C ALA A 135 -4.24 1.81 10.49
N MET A 136 -4.02 0.65 9.87
CA MET A 136 -4.20 -0.67 10.50
C MET A 136 -3.03 -1.14 11.38
N ILE A 137 -1.85 -0.51 11.31
CA ILE A 137 -0.65 -0.96 12.04
C ILE A 137 -0.91 -1.15 13.54
N PRO A 138 -1.55 -0.23 14.29
CA PRO A 138 -1.78 -0.43 15.72
C PRO A 138 -2.58 -1.71 16.02
N PHE A 139 -3.62 -1.97 15.22
CA PHE A 139 -4.41 -3.19 15.32
C PHE A 139 -3.57 -4.44 15.03
N LEU A 140 -2.78 -4.41 13.95
CA LEU A 140 -1.93 -5.53 13.58
C LEU A 140 -0.88 -5.82 14.63
N MET A 141 -0.28 -4.80 15.26
CA MET A 141 0.67 -4.98 16.35
C MET A 141 0.04 -5.67 17.57
N VAL A 142 -1.17 -5.25 17.97
CA VAL A 142 -1.91 -5.89 19.07
C VAL A 142 -2.25 -7.35 18.71
N MET A 143 -2.66 -7.59 17.46
CA MET A 143 -2.95 -8.93 16.96
C MET A 143 -1.72 -9.84 17.00
N THR A 144 -0.59 -9.41 16.44
CA THR A 144 0.63 -10.23 16.40
C THR A 144 1.20 -10.48 17.78
N ASP A 145 1.18 -9.47 18.66
CA ASP A 145 1.62 -9.60 20.05
C ASP A 145 0.84 -10.71 20.77
N ARG A 146 -0.50 -10.69 20.64
CA ARG A 146 -1.34 -11.77 21.18
C ARG A 146 -1.14 -13.12 20.51
N LEU A 147 -0.65 -13.17 19.27
CA LEU A 147 -0.33 -14.41 18.57
C LEU A 147 1.08 -14.93 18.88
N GLY A 148 1.87 -14.22 19.71
CA GLY A 148 3.25 -14.58 20.03
C GLY A 148 4.26 -14.20 18.95
N TYR A 149 3.95 -13.14 18.21
CA TYR A 149 4.78 -12.61 17.12
C TYR A 149 5.16 -11.16 17.41
N THR A 150 6.36 -10.78 17.00
CA THR A 150 6.94 -9.45 17.27
C THR A 150 6.19 -8.34 16.54
N LYS A 151 6.27 -7.09 17.03
CA LYS A 151 5.72 -5.92 16.31
C LYS A 151 6.31 -5.74 14.91
N ILE A 152 7.58 -6.12 14.72
CA ILE A 152 8.25 -6.10 13.42
C ILE A 152 7.57 -7.07 12.45
N SER A 153 7.20 -8.26 12.93
CA SER A 153 6.47 -9.23 12.10
C SER A 153 5.09 -8.73 11.68
N ALA A 154 4.44 -7.86 12.48
CA ALA A 154 3.18 -7.23 12.13
C ALA A 154 3.33 -6.37 10.87
N ILE A 155 4.38 -5.56 10.83
CA ILE A 155 4.70 -4.70 9.68
C ILE A 155 5.14 -5.56 8.49
N ALA A 156 5.98 -6.57 8.73
CA ALA A 156 6.49 -7.43 7.66
C ALA A 156 5.39 -8.27 7.01
N ILE A 157 4.45 -8.83 7.77
CA ILE A 157 3.36 -9.65 7.22
C ILE A 157 2.29 -8.81 6.52
N SER A 158 2.10 -7.54 6.90
CA SER A 158 1.13 -6.66 6.25
C SER A 158 1.75 -5.87 5.09
N ALA A 159 2.52 -4.82 5.39
CA ALA A 159 3.13 -3.93 4.41
C ALA A 159 4.05 -4.70 3.45
N GLY A 160 4.83 -5.65 3.97
CA GLY A 160 5.69 -6.49 3.13
C GLY A 160 4.91 -7.35 2.15
N SER A 161 3.85 -8.03 2.60
CA SER A 161 3.01 -8.86 1.72
C SER A 161 2.25 -8.01 0.70
N ALA A 162 1.74 -6.84 1.10
CA ALA A 162 1.09 -5.90 0.18
C ALA A 162 2.05 -5.37 -0.89
N THR A 163 3.29 -5.06 -0.52
CA THR A 163 4.33 -4.65 -1.47
C THR A 163 4.61 -5.74 -2.50
N ILE A 164 4.72 -6.99 -2.04
CA ILE A 164 4.90 -8.15 -2.94
C ILE A 164 3.69 -8.32 -3.86
N GLY A 165 2.48 -8.21 -3.31
CA GLY A 165 1.23 -8.21 -4.06
C GLY A 165 1.23 -7.16 -5.17
N ALA A 166 1.53 -5.91 -4.83
CA ALA A 166 1.63 -4.79 -5.76
C ALA A 166 2.69 -5.02 -6.85
N ALA A 167 3.91 -5.44 -6.47
CA ALA A 167 5.04 -5.58 -7.37
C ALA A 167 4.87 -6.69 -8.41
N PHE A 168 4.28 -7.82 -8.02
CA PHE A 168 4.16 -9.00 -8.88
C PHE A 168 2.72 -9.28 -9.35
N SER A 169 1.76 -8.41 -9.07
CA SER A 169 0.37 -8.58 -9.51
C SER A 169 0.23 -8.48 -11.03
N PRO A 170 -0.49 -9.40 -11.68
CA PRO A 170 -0.83 -9.28 -13.09
C PRO A 170 -1.98 -8.29 -13.36
N ILE A 171 -2.72 -7.89 -12.33
CA ILE A 171 -4.00 -7.16 -12.44
C ILE A 171 -3.98 -5.78 -11.78
N ASN A 172 -2.86 -5.38 -11.16
CA ASN A 172 -2.78 -4.10 -10.46
C ASN A 172 -2.98 -2.95 -11.48
N PRO A 173 -4.04 -2.13 -11.34
CA PRO A 173 -4.40 -1.12 -12.32
C PRO A 173 -3.48 0.09 -12.30
N PHE A 174 -2.83 0.35 -11.17
CA PHE A 174 -1.98 1.51 -10.93
C PHE A 174 -0.52 1.25 -11.31
N GLY A 175 -0.07 0.00 -11.23
CA GLY A 175 1.28 -0.43 -11.55
C GLY A 175 1.34 -1.09 -12.93
N VAL A 176 1.02 -2.39 -12.98
CA VAL A 176 1.27 -3.22 -14.16
C VAL A 176 0.39 -2.82 -15.35
N LEU A 177 -0.92 -2.65 -15.15
CA LEU A 177 -1.80 -2.31 -16.28
C LEU A 177 -1.54 -0.90 -16.81
N LEU A 178 -1.24 0.06 -15.92
CA LEU A 178 -0.83 1.40 -16.32
C LEU A 178 0.48 1.37 -17.12
N ALA A 179 1.49 0.66 -16.65
CA ALA A 179 2.76 0.51 -17.36
C ALA A 179 2.58 -0.19 -18.73
N GLN A 180 1.74 -1.22 -18.81
CA GLN A 180 1.43 -1.90 -20.08
C GLN A 180 0.71 -0.97 -21.07
N LYS A 181 -0.23 -0.16 -20.57
CA LYS A 181 -0.93 0.85 -21.36
C LYS A 181 0.06 1.88 -21.92
N ILE A 182 0.97 2.40 -21.09
CA ILE A 182 1.99 3.38 -21.49
C ILE A 182 3.01 2.78 -22.47
N SER A 183 3.35 1.50 -22.30
CA SER A 183 4.40 0.81 -23.09
C SER A 183 3.87 0.12 -24.35
N ASP A 184 2.63 0.36 -24.73
CA ASP A 184 2.00 -0.23 -25.93
C ASP A 184 1.82 -1.74 -26.00
N VAL A 185 2.09 -2.47 -24.92
CA VAL A 185 1.97 -3.93 -24.92
C VAL A 185 0.55 -4.39 -24.61
N ALA A 186 0.20 -5.60 -25.05
CA ALA A 186 -1.10 -6.19 -24.78
C ALA A 186 -1.39 -6.23 -23.25
N PRO A 187 -2.56 -5.74 -22.79
CA PRO A 187 -2.96 -5.85 -21.39
C PRO A 187 -2.92 -7.30 -20.91
N PHE A 188 -2.53 -7.50 -19.65
CA PHE A 188 -2.36 -8.84 -19.06
C PHE A 188 -1.29 -9.72 -19.72
N SER A 189 -0.49 -9.19 -20.66
CA SER A 189 0.67 -9.91 -21.20
C SER A 189 1.64 -10.31 -20.08
N GLY A 190 2.13 -11.55 -20.08
CA GLY A 190 3.00 -12.07 -19.03
C GLY A 190 2.30 -12.37 -17.69
N THR A 191 0.96 -12.52 -17.67
CA THR A 191 0.20 -12.85 -16.46
C THR A 191 0.68 -14.14 -15.79
N PHE A 192 0.88 -15.21 -16.56
CA PHE A 192 1.34 -16.48 -16.02
C PHE A 192 2.67 -16.35 -15.28
N PHE A 193 3.66 -15.71 -15.90
CA PHE A 193 4.97 -15.44 -15.29
C PHE A 193 4.86 -14.65 -13.99
N ARG A 194 4.03 -13.60 -13.98
CA ARG A 194 3.79 -12.77 -12.78
C ARG A 194 3.14 -13.56 -11.66
N ILE A 195 2.12 -14.37 -11.95
CA ILE A 195 1.45 -15.23 -10.94
C ILE A 195 2.45 -16.23 -10.36
N VAL A 196 3.28 -16.87 -11.19
CA VAL A 196 4.29 -17.83 -10.72
C VAL A 196 5.28 -17.15 -9.77
N ILE A 197 5.82 -16.00 -10.14
CA ILE A 197 6.76 -15.27 -9.29
C ILE A 197 6.07 -14.76 -8.01
N LEU A 198 4.86 -14.21 -8.13
CA LEU A 198 4.07 -13.74 -6.99
C LEU A 198 3.91 -14.87 -5.96
N LEU A 199 3.52 -16.07 -6.40
CA LEU A 199 3.34 -17.21 -5.52
C LEU A 199 4.65 -17.65 -4.86
N ILE A 200 5.75 -17.69 -5.61
CA ILE A 200 7.07 -18.07 -5.08
C ILE A 200 7.52 -17.07 -4.02
N VAL A 201 7.52 -15.78 -4.34
CA VAL A 201 8.01 -14.71 -3.47
C VAL A 201 7.10 -14.57 -2.25
N LEU A 202 5.78 -14.58 -2.43
CA LEU A 202 4.83 -14.48 -1.31
C LEU A 202 4.93 -15.68 -0.36
N THR A 203 5.03 -16.90 -0.90
CA THR A 203 5.18 -18.10 -0.07
C THR A 203 6.47 -18.06 0.73
N PHE A 204 7.58 -17.69 0.09
CA PHE A 204 8.86 -17.52 0.77
C PHE A 204 8.79 -16.43 1.85
N TRP A 205 8.19 -15.28 1.53
CA TRP A 205 8.06 -14.16 2.45
C TRP A 205 7.25 -14.53 3.69
N ILE A 206 6.05 -15.09 3.51
CA ILE A 206 5.20 -15.54 4.62
C ILE A 206 5.94 -16.58 5.46
N TRP A 207 6.59 -17.57 4.84
CA TRP A 207 7.38 -18.57 5.56
C TRP A 207 8.51 -17.91 6.38
N TRP A 208 9.23 -16.96 5.80
CA TRP A 208 10.33 -16.25 6.46
C TRP A 208 9.83 -15.44 7.65
N VAL A 209 8.74 -14.67 7.49
CA VAL A 209 8.11 -13.92 8.58
C VAL A 209 7.61 -14.84 9.68
N LEU A 210 7.01 -15.99 9.35
CA LEU A 210 6.59 -16.98 10.34
C LEU A 210 7.76 -17.58 11.13
N ARG A 211 8.92 -17.73 10.49
CA ARG A 211 10.11 -18.32 11.10
C ARG A 211 10.86 -17.33 11.98
N VAL A 212 11.08 -16.11 11.48
CA VAL A 212 11.89 -15.08 12.15
C VAL A 212 11.06 -14.21 13.08
N GLY A 213 9.78 -14.02 12.77
CA GLY A 213 8.91 -13.09 13.48
C GLY A 213 8.39 -13.58 14.82
N LYS A 214 8.68 -14.83 15.22
CA LYS A 214 8.25 -15.37 16.52
C LYS A 214 8.93 -14.61 17.65
N ASP A 215 8.13 -14.18 18.61
CA ASP A 215 8.64 -13.52 19.79
C ASP A 215 9.01 -14.56 20.85
N SER A 216 10.29 -14.58 21.24
CA SER A 216 10.81 -15.52 22.23
C SER A 216 10.39 -15.14 23.67
N GLU A 217 9.95 -13.91 23.88
CA GLU A 217 9.48 -13.39 25.17
C GLU A 217 7.95 -13.38 25.28
N ALA A 218 7.24 -13.83 24.24
CA ALA A 218 5.79 -13.86 24.22
C ALA A 218 5.23 -14.68 25.39
N LYS A 219 4.45 -14.02 26.25
CA LYS A 219 3.77 -14.71 27.35
C LYS A 219 2.73 -15.67 26.76
N PRO A 220 2.70 -16.95 27.20
CA PRO A 220 1.71 -17.90 26.72
C PRO A 220 0.31 -17.37 27.02
N ILE A 221 -0.53 -17.37 25.98
CA ILE A 221 -1.91 -16.91 26.06
C ILE A 221 -2.63 -17.79 27.08
N LYS A 222 -3.05 -17.22 28.22
CA LYS A 222 -4.01 -17.91 29.09
C LYS A 222 -5.29 -18.11 28.25
N PRO A 223 -5.79 -19.34 28.10
CA PRO A 223 -7.04 -19.57 27.39
C PRO A 223 -8.11 -18.73 28.08
N ALA A 224 -8.60 -17.69 27.39
CA ALA A 224 -9.79 -16.99 27.84
C ALA A 224 -10.93 -18.02 27.88
N ALA A 225 -11.75 -17.96 28.94
CA ALA A 225 -12.96 -18.78 29.03
C ALA A 225 -13.76 -18.65 27.72
N ARG A 226 -14.28 -19.77 27.19
CA ARG A 226 -15.02 -19.82 25.92
C ARG A 226 -15.99 -18.63 25.83
N SER A 227 -15.67 -17.65 24.99
CA SER A 227 -16.55 -16.51 24.73
C SER A 227 -16.87 -16.50 23.26
N LYS A 228 -18.15 -16.74 22.94
CA LYS A 228 -18.67 -16.52 21.59
C LYS A 228 -18.48 -15.05 21.25
N LEU A 229 -18.08 -14.74 20.01
CA LEU A 229 -18.01 -13.36 19.54
C LEU A 229 -19.37 -12.70 19.78
N PRO A 230 -19.47 -11.63 20.60
CA PRO A 230 -20.73 -10.99 20.85
C PRO A 230 -21.29 -10.42 19.54
N PRO A 231 -22.61 -10.53 19.30
CA PRO A 231 -23.21 -10.16 18.01
C PRO A 231 -23.00 -8.69 17.65
N ARG A 232 -22.91 -7.80 18.66
CA ARG A 232 -22.57 -6.38 18.46
C ARG A 232 -21.18 -6.22 17.83
N SER A 233 -20.18 -6.89 18.39
CA SER A 233 -18.81 -6.86 17.89
C SER A 233 -18.69 -7.55 16.52
N ALA A 234 -19.46 -8.61 16.27
CA ALA A 234 -19.52 -9.25 14.96
C ALA A 234 -20.06 -8.29 13.88
N ILE A 235 -21.14 -7.57 14.16
CA ILE A 235 -21.71 -6.58 13.23
C ILE A 235 -20.70 -5.46 12.95
N ILE A 236 -20.06 -4.90 13.98
CA ILE A 236 -19.06 -3.84 13.81
C ILE A 236 -17.90 -4.33 12.93
N LEU A 237 -17.38 -5.53 13.18
CA LEU A 237 -16.29 -6.09 12.37
C LEU A 237 -16.70 -6.40 10.92
N ILE A 238 -17.94 -6.87 10.70
CA ILE A 238 -18.48 -7.09 9.35
C ILE A 238 -18.61 -5.76 8.61
N LEU A 239 -19.12 -4.71 9.27
CA LEU A 239 -19.22 -3.38 8.68
C LEU A 239 -17.84 -2.84 8.29
N VAL A 240 -16.83 -3.01 9.15
CA VAL A 240 -15.43 -2.65 8.84
C VAL A 240 -14.91 -3.44 7.63
N LEU A 241 -15.14 -4.75 7.56
CA LEU A 241 -14.72 -5.56 6.41
C LEU A 241 -15.43 -5.15 5.11
N LEU A 242 -16.72 -4.79 5.19
CA LEU A 242 -17.49 -4.32 4.03
C LEU A 242 -16.95 -2.99 3.50
N THR A 243 -16.52 -2.06 4.36
CA THR A 243 -15.91 -0.79 3.91
C THR A 243 -14.63 -0.96 3.11
N PHE A 244 -13.89 -2.07 3.27
CA PHE A 244 -12.69 -2.35 2.49
C PHE A 244 -12.95 -3.23 1.26
N ALA A 245 -14.17 -3.71 1.07
CA ALA A 245 -14.56 -4.57 -0.06
C ALA A 245 -15.22 -3.81 -1.22
N ILE A 246 -15.51 -2.52 -1.02
CA ILE A 246 -16.11 -1.57 -1.98
C ILE A 246 -15.00 -0.63 -2.46
#